data_AF-A0A7C5IB42-F1
#
_entry.id   AF-A0A7C5IB42-F1
#
_cell.length_a   1.000
_cell.length_b   1.000
_cell.length_c   1.000
_cell.angle_alpha   90.00
_cell.angle_beta   90.00
_cell.angle_gamma   90.00
#
_symmetry.space_group_name_H-M   'P 1'
#
loop_
_entity.id
_entity.type
_entity.pdbx_description
1 polymer ?
#
loop_
_entity_poly.entity_id
_entity_poly.type
_entity_poly.pdbx_seq_one_letter_code
_entity_poly.pdbx_strand_id
1 'polypeptide(L)'
;WNPPVPIRFVFLCPGHVASTPPLVQAGRASTRVANAQYARLVARMAEAADGFVAASNLTQLLACIAEYGALMAELGKHAGVPIVTEEMAQVIALARRSGGAAKPSGAGGGDIMVAAFEPDADVLPFLAQASKMGMVPLCLAQDRQGVRSTTGRVA
;
A
#
# COMPACT_ATOMS: atom_id res chain seq x y z
N TRP A 1 17.08 -2.58 -4.06
CA TRP A 1 16.85 -1.41 -3.19
C TRP A 1 16.89 -1.87 -1.73
N ASN A 2 17.45 -1.06 -0.84
CA ASN A 2 17.42 -1.31 0.61
C ASN A 2 16.55 -0.25 1.26
N PRO A 3 15.62 -0.63 2.14
CA PRO A 3 14.89 0.36 2.93
C PRO A 3 15.86 1.17 3.80
N PRO A 4 15.58 2.45 4.08
CA PRO A 4 16.48 3.31 4.84
C PRO A 4 16.63 2.86 6.29
N VAL A 5 15.67 2.08 6.79
CA VAL A 5 15.70 1.41 8.09
C VAL A 5 15.23 -0.04 7.96
N PRO A 6 15.70 -0.97 8.81
CA PRO A 6 15.17 -2.33 8.85
C PRO A 6 13.66 -2.34 9.04
N ILE A 7 12.96 -3.15 8.24
CA ILE A 7 11.50 -3.24 8.28
C ILE A 7 11.02 -4.59 7.77
N ARG A 8 9.94 -5.09 8.36
CA ARG A 8 9.25 -6.30 7.90
C ARG A 8 8.01 -5.93 7.10
N PHE A 9 7.94 -6.36 5.85
CA PHE A 9 6.74 -6.25 5.02
C PHE A 9 5.91 -7.52 5.05
N VAL A 10 4.60 -7.36 5.03
CA VAL A 10 3.60 -8.41 4.90
C VAL A 10 2.64 -8.00 3.80
N PHE A 11 2.26 -8.95 2.95
CA PHE A 11 1.37 -8.71 1.81
C PHE A 11 0.07 -9.48 1.99
N LEU A 12 -1.06 -8.83 1.71
CA LEU A 12 -2.40 -9.39 1.85
C LEU A 12 -3.20 -9.13 0.57
N CYS A 13 -4.10 -10.04 0.21
CA CYS A 13 -5.07 -9.86 -0.87
C CYS A 13 -6.50 -9.96 -0.30
N PRO A 14 -7.38 -8.96 -0.52
CA PRO A 14 -8.81 -9.01 -0.21
C PRO A 14 -9.63 -10.16 -0.84
N GLY A 15 -9.02 -10.98 -1.70
CA GLY A 15 -9.67 -12.15 -2.32
C GLY A 15 -10.56 -11.82 -3.52
N HIS A 16 -10.65 -10.55 -3.92
CA HIS A 16 -11.34 -10.10 -5.13
C HIS A 16 -10.43 -9.21 -5.98
N VAL A 17 -10.48 -9.37 -7.30
CA VAL A 17 -9.69 -8.54 -8.23
C VAL A 17 -10.26 -7.12 -8.29
N ALA A 18 -9.42 -6.10 -8.23
CA ALA A 18 -9.86 -4.73 -8.43
C ALA A 18 -10.18 -4.47 -9.91
N SER A 19 -11.33 -3.86 -10.19
CA SER A 19 -11.53 -3.18 -11.48
C SER A 19 -10.77 -1.85 -11.44
N THR A 20 -9.50 -1.89 -11.83
CA THR A 20 -8.59 -0.73 -11.85
C THR A 20 -8.85 0.31 -12.96
N PRO A 21 -9.42 -0.01 -14.14
CA PRO A 21 -9.63 1.00 -15.18
C PRO A 21 -10.51 2.20 -14.75
N PRO A 22 -11.62 2.02 -14.02
CA PRO A 22 -12.41 3.14 -13.47
C PRO A 22 -11.61 4.04 -12.52
N LEU A 23 -10.73 3.47 -11.68
CA LEU A 23 -9.89 4.22 -10.74
C LEU A 23 -8.90 5.11 -11.48
N VAL A 24 -8.23 4.56 -12.49
CA VAL A 24 -7.27 5.30 -13.33
C VAL A 24 -7.97 6.36 -14.17
N GLN A 25 -9.16 6.07 -14.68
CA GLN A 25 -9.95 7.02 -15.47
C GLN A 25 -10.41 8.20 -14.62
N ALA A 26 -10.85 7.97 -13.37
CA ALA A 26 -11.23 9.03 -12.44
C ALA A 26 -10.04 9.98 -12.17
N GLY A 27 -8.85 9.44 -11.89
CA GLY A 27 -7.64 10.25 -11.71
C GLY A 27 -7.27 11.07 -12.96
N ARG A 28 -7.38 10.48 -14.16
CA ARG A 28 -7.15 11.18 -15.44
C ARG A 28 -8.18 12.27 -15.70
N ALA A 29 -9.44 12.06 -15.32
CA ALA A 29 -10.49 13.06 -15.45
C ALA A 29 -10.21 14.26 -14.55
N SER A 30 -9.83 14.04 -13.29
CA SER A 30 -9.51 15.10 -12.33
C SER A 30 -8.31 15.97 -12.75
N THR A 31 -7.31 15.38 -13.42
CA THR A 31 -6.18 16.14 -13.97
C THR A 31 -6.57 16.99 -15.17
N ARG A 32 -7.47 16.51 -16.04
CA ARG A 32 -7.95 17.28 -17.21
C ARG A 32 -8.72 18.54 -16.85
N VAL A 33 -9.42 18.55 -15.72
CA VAL A 33 -10.20 19.71 -15.26
C VAL A 33 -9.44 20.63 -14.31
N ALA A 34 -8.10 20.53 -14.25
CA ALA A 34 -7.24 21.37 -13.39
C ALA A 34 -7.72 21.44 -11.93
N ASN A 35 -8.10 20.30 -11.35
CA ASN A 35 -8.67 20.25 -10.01
C ASN A 35 -7.59 20.52 -8.94
N ALA A 36 -7.62 21.70 -8.32
CA ALA A 36 -6.63 22.14 -7.33
C ALA A 36 -6.54 21.23 -6.09
N GLN A 37 -7.66 20.62 -5.67
CA GLN A 37 -7.66 19.67 -4.56
C GLN A 37 -6.97 18.36 -4.94
N TYR A 38 -7.24 17.83 -6.13
CA TYR A 38 -6.52 16.66 -6.65
C TYR A 38 -5.01 16.91 -6.71
N ALA A 39 -4.59 18.05 -7.25
CA ALA A 39 -3.17 18.41 -7.34
C ALA A 39 -2.51 18.49 -5.95
N ARG A 40 -3.20 19.08 -4.96
CA ARG A 40 -2.73 19.14 -3.57
C ARG A 40 -2.57 17.75 -2.95
N LEU A 41 -3.53 16.85 -3.18
CA LEU A 41 -3.45 15.48 -2.65
C LEU A 41 -2.27 14.71 -3.24
N VAL A 42 -2.09 14.80 -4.56
CA VAL A 42 -0.94 14.16 -5.23
C VAL A 42 0.39 14.73 -4.74
N ALA A 43 0.49 16.05 -4.52
CA ALA A 43 1.69 16.66 -3.95
C ALA A 43 2.00 16.13 -2.55
N ARG A 44 1.00 16.07 -1.65
CA ARG A 44 1.17 15.48 -0.31
C ARG A 44 1.55 13.99 -0.36
N MET A 45 1.03 13.24 -1.33
CA MET A 45 1.42 11.84 -1.53
C MET A 45 2.89 11.73 -1.94
N ALA A 46 3.39 12.65 -2.79
CA ALA A 46 4.80 12.72 -3.13
C ALA A 46 5.66 13.06 -1.91
N GLU A 47 5.26 14.06 -1.10
CA GLU A 47 5.95 14.41 0.15
C GLU A 47 6.03 13.22 1.13
N ALA A 48 4.94 12.46 1.29
CA ALA A 48 4.93 11.26 2.12
C ALA A 48 5.86 10.16 1.57
N ALA A 49 5.96 10.02 0.25
CA ALA A 49 6.88 9.08 -0.39
C ALA A 49 8.34 9.51 -0.22
N ASP A 50 8.65 10.80 -0.38
CA ASP A 50 9.98 11.35 -0.15
C ASP A 50 10.38 11.19 1.33
N GLY A 51 9.45 11.46 2.25
CA GLY A 51 9.63 11.22 3.68
C GLY A 51 9.91 9.75 4.00
N PHE A 52 9.24 8.80 3.34
CA PHE A 52 9.50 7.37 3.49
C PHE A 52 10.94 7.01 3.07
N VAL A 53 11.44 7.58 1.97
CA VAL A 53 12.81 7.35 1.49
C VAL A 53 13.85 7.99 2.41
N ALA A 54 13.55 9.15 2.98
CA ALA A 54 14.43 9.90 3.87
C ALA A 54 14.34 9.50 5.36
N ALA A 55 13.44 8.57 5.71
CA ALA A 55 13.16 8.22 7.10
C ALA A 55 14.42 7.69 7.82
N SER A 56 14.68 8.23 9.01
CA SER A 56 15.88 7.88 9.81
C SER A 56 15.62 6.82 10.87
N ASN A 57 14.35 6.52 11.16
CA ASN A 57 13.92 5.51 12.12
C ASN A 57 12.57 4.91 11.69
N LEU A 58 12.21 3.77 12.29
CA LEU A 58 10.99 3.06 11.91
C LEU A 58 9.73 3.88 12.18
N THR A 59 9.66 4.63 13.28
CA THR A 59 8.50 5.47 13.62
C THR A 59 8.18 6.46 12.50
N GLN A 60 9.20 7.15 11.98
CA GLN A 60 9.06 8.05 10.84
C GLN A 60 8.60 7.30 9.59
N LEU A 61 9.20 6.14 9.29
CA LEU A 61 8.86 5.36 8.12
C LEU A 61 7.40 4.85 8.17
N LEU A 62 6.96 4.29 9.30
CA LEU A 62 5.59 3.83 9.50
C LEU A 62 4.57 4.98 9.42
N ALA A 63 4.93 6.16 9.95
CA ALA A 63 4.11 7.36 9.82
C ALA A 63 3.92 7.77 8.34
N CYS A 64 4.97 7.70 7.52
CA CYS A 64 4.87 7.97 6.08
C CYS A 64 3.96 6.95 5.36
N ILE A 65 4.03 5.66 5.70
CA ILE A 65 3.12 4.64 5.16
C ILE A 65 1.66 4.96 5.52
N ALA A 66 1.41 5.30 6.80
CA ALA A 66 0.08 5.60 7.29
C ALA A 66 -0.50 6.86 6.63
N GLU A 67 0.30 7.93 6.52
CA GLU A 67 -0.09 9.18 5.85
C GLU A 67 -0.41 8.93 4.37
N TYR A 68 0.44 8.18 3.66
CA TYR A 68 0.18 7.83 2.27
C TYR A 68 -1.14 7.04 2.12
N GLY A 69 -1.39 6.09 3.01
CA GLY A 69 -2.67 5.34 3.04
C GLY A 69 -3.89 6.24 3.29
N ALA A 70 -3.78 7.20 4.19
CA ALA A 70 -4.85 8.17 4.46
C ALA A 70 -5.12 9.09 3.26
N LEU A 71 -4.06 9.55 2.58
CA LEU A 71 -4.14 10.34 1.35
C LEU A 71 -4.78 9.56 0.20
N MET A 72 -4.50 8.25 0.07
CA MET A 72 -5.18 7.38 -0.90
C MET A 72 -6.70 7.32 -0.64
N ALA A 73 -7.11 7.24 0.63
CA ALA A 73 -8.52 7.26 0.99
C ALA A 73 -9.18 8.62 0.67
N GLU A 74 -8.50 9.72 0.98
CA GLU A 74 -8.98 11.08 0.68
C GLU A 74 -9.11 11.30 -0.84
N LEU A 75 -8.12 10.84 -1.61
CA LEU A 75 -8.14 10.89 -3.07
C LEU A 75 -9.31 10.09 -3.64
N GLY A 76 -9.58 8.89 -3.12
CA GLY A 76 -10.70 8.07 -3.55
C GLY A 76 -12.05 8.74 -3.30
N LYS A 77 -12.25 9.30 -2.11
CA LYS A 77 -13.45 10.07 -1.75
C LYS A 77 -13.66 11.25 -2.70
N HIS A 78 -12.59 12.01 -2.96
CA HIS A 78 -12.63 13.15 -3.88
C HIS A 78 -12.97 12.75 -5.32
N ALA A 79 -12.43 11.63 -5.77
CA ALA A 79 -12.63 11.10 -7.12
C ALA A 79 -13.93 10.29 -7.26
N GLY A 80 -14.71 10.11 -6.19
CA GLY A 80 -15.95 9.32 -6.20
C GLY A 80 -15.71 7.82 -6.42
N VAL A 81 -14.52 7.31 -6.07
CA VAL A 81 -14.13 5.92 -6.29
C VAL A 81 -13.50 5.27 -5.04
N PRO A 82 -13.80 4.00 -4.75
CA PRO A 82 -13.31 3.33 -3.54
C PRO A 82 -11.87 2.85 -3.67
N ILE A 83 -10.89 3.77 -3.66
CA ILE A 83 -9.45 3.42 -3.65
C ILE A 83 -9.11 2.60 -2.41
N VAL A 84 -9.60 3.03 -1.24
CA VAL A 84 -9.55 2.28 0.01
C VAL A 84 -10.96 1.78 0.29
N THR A 85 -11.17 0.46 0.17
CA THR A 85 -12.45 -0.16 0.52
C THR A 85 -12.62 -0.25 2.05
N GLU A 86 -13.82 -0.61 2.51
CA GLU A 86 -14.10 -0.78 3.94
C GLU A 86 -13.24 -1.91 4.54
N GLU A 87 -13.09 -3.02 3.84
CA GLU A 87 -12.25 -4.15 4.25
C GLU A 87 -10.78 -3.74 4.36
N MET A 88 -10.30 -2.92 3.41
CA MET A 88 -8.95 -2.36 3.47
C MET A 88 -8.79 -1.43 4.68
N ALA A 89 -9.78 -0.58 4.95
CA ALA A 89 -9.75 0.31 6.12
C ALA A 89 -9.68 -0.48 7.44
N GLN A 90 -10.39 -1.61 7.54
CA GLN A 90 -10.32 -2.51 8.69
C GLN A 90 -8.92 -3.12 8.87
N VAL A 91 -8.26 -3.52 7.78
CA VAL A 91 -6.88 -4.01 7.81
C VAL A 91 -5.89 -2.91 8.20
N ILE A 92 -6.07 -1.68 7.71
CA ILE A 92 -5.24 -0.52 8.10
C ILE A 92 -5.37 -0.27 9.61
N ALA A 93 -6.59 -0.28 10.13
CA ALA A 93 -6.83 -0.12 11.56
C ALA A 93 -6.23 -1.28 12.37
N LEU A 94 -6.31 -2.52 11.86
CA LEU A 94 -5.72 -3.70 12.47
C LEU A 94 -4.18 -3.62 12.52
N ALA A 95 -3.53 -3.21 11.42
CA ALA A 95 -2.08 -3.02 11.37
C ALA A 95 -1.64 -1.97 12.41
N ARG A 96 -2.36 -0.84 12.50
CA ARG A 96 -2.09 0.19 13.51
C ARG A 96 -2.19 -0.34 14.94
N ARG A 97 -3.24 -1.10 15.26
CA ARG A 97 -3.39 -1.74 16.58
C ARG A 97 -2.31 -2.77 16.89
N SER A 98 -1.70 -3.34 15.85
CA SER A 98 -0.62 -4.33 15.95
C SER A 98 0.78 -3.69 15.92
N GLY A 99 0.88 -2.37 16.07
CA GLY A 99 2.16 -1.64 16.10
C GLY A 99 2.79 -1.38 14.73
N GLY A 100 2.05 -1.60 13.64
CA GLY A 100 2.51 -1.36 12.27
C GLY A 100 1.71 -0.29 11.54
N ALA A 101 1.91 -0.22 10.22
CA ALA A 101 1.14 0.60 9.31
C ALA A 101 0.79 -0.21 8.05
N ALA A 102 -0.31 0.11 7.38
CA ALA A 102 -0.67 -0.53 6.13
C ALA A 102 -1.29 0.46 5.15
N LYS A 103 -1.20 0.13 3.86
CA LYS A 103 -1.86 0.85 2.77
C LYS A 103 -2.17 -0.09 1.60
N PRO A 104 -3.06 0.29 0.68
CA PRO A 104 -3.17 -0.39 -0.61
C PRO A 104 -1.88 -0.27 -1.43
N SER A 105 -1.62 -1.26 -2.27
CA SER A 105 -0.55 -1.28 -3.27
C SER A 105 -1.18 -1.28 -4.66
N GLY A 106 -0.77 -0.34 -5.52
CA GLY A 106 -1.38 -0.09 -6.83
C GLY A 106 -2.47 0.97 -6.79
N ALA A 107 -3.45 0.88 -7.71
CA ALA A 107 -4.53 1.86 -7.85
C ALA A 107 -5.57 1.81 -6.70
N GLY A 108 -5.59 0.71 -5.93
CA GLY A 108 -6.57 0.46 -4.87
C GLY A 108 -7.75 -0.41 -5.31
N GLY A 109 -8.75 -0.57 -4.44
CA GLY A 109 -10.04 -1.19 -4.77
C GLY A 109 -10.14 -2.72 -4.75
N GLY A 110 -9.08 -3.46 -4.42
CA GLY A 110 -9.20 -4.92 -4.20
C GLY A 110 -7.93 -5.77 -4.32
N ASP A 111 -6.85 -5.28 -4.92
CA ASP A 111 -5.73 -6.16 -5.29
C ASP A 111 -4.82 -6.56 -4.11
N ILE A 112 -3.87 -5.69 -3.75
CA ILE A 112 -2.83 -6.00 -2.78
C ILE A 112 -2.82 -4.91 -1.70
N MET A 113 -2.77 -5.33 -0.45
CA MET A 113 -2.43 -4.50 0.69
C MET A 113 -1.00 -4.79 1.10
N VAL A 114 -0.24 -3.75 1.43
CA VAL A 114 1.07 -3.87 2.06
C VAL A 114 0.95 -3.39 3.51
N ALA A 115 1.34 -4.23 4.44
CA ALA A 115 1.51 -3.90 5.85
C ALA A 115 2.99 -3.95 6.22
N ALA A 116 3.40 -3.10 7.15
CA ALA A 116 4.78 -2.94 7.57
C ALA A 116 4.88 -2.88 9.09
N PHE A 117 5.90 -3.54 9.63
CA PHE A 117 6.12 -3.73 11.06
C PHE A 117 7.61 -3.65 11.40
N GLU A 118 7.91 -3.58 12.69
CA GLU A 118 9.27 -3.83 13.21
C GLU A 118 9.84 -5.14 12.63
N PRO A 119 11.16 -5.22 12.36
CA PRO A 119 11.80 -6.40 11.75
C PRO A 119 11.47 -7.71 12.46
N ASP A 120 11.48 -7.68 13.79
CA ASP A 120 11.32 -8.85 14.66
C ASP A 120 9.88 -9.00 15.20
N ALA A 121 8.93 -8.21 14.70
CA ALA A 121 7.53 -8.29 15.13
C ALA A 121 6.94 -9.68 14.86
N ASP A 122 6.23 -10.23 15.85
CA ASP A 122 5.35 -11.37 15.64
C ASP A 122 4.10 -10.94 14.86
N VAL A 123 4.11 -11.21 13.57
CA VAL A 123 3.00 -10.87 12.65
C VAL A 123 1.93 -11.96 12.59
N LEU A 124 2.10 -13.12 13.26
CA LEU A 124 1.14 -14.21 13.17
C LEU A 124 -0.25 -13.84 13.73
N PRO A 125 -0.38 -13.12 14.87
CA PRO A 125 -1.68 -12.66 15.35
C PRO A 125 -2.36 -11.70 14.36
N PHE A 126 -1.58 -10.82 13.72
CA PHE A 126 -2.06 -9.91 12.68
C PHE A 126 -2.60 -10.70 11.48
N LEU A 127 -1.82 -11.66 10.96
CA LEU A 127 -2.21 -12.49 9.83
C LEU A 127 -3.48 -13.30 10.13
N ALA A 128 -3.55 -13.93 11.31
CA ALA A 128 -4.72 -14.71 11.72
C ALA A 128 -6.00 -13.84 11.81
N GLN A 129 -5.89 -12.60 12.31
CA GLN A 129 -7.01 -11.67 12.35
C GLN A 129 -7.39 -11.15 10.96
N ALA A 130 -6.40 -10.82 10.12
CA ALA A 130 -6.64 -10.41 8.73
C ALA A 130 -7.36 -11.51 7.94
N SER A 131 -6.98 -12.78 8.12
CA SER A 131 -7.66 -13.91 7.47
C SER A 131 -9.10 -14.10 7.92
N LYS A 132 -9.42 -13.81 9.19
CA LYS A 132 -10.82 -13.78 9.66
C LYS A 132 -11.64 -12.66 9.00
N MET A 133 -10.99 -11.61 8.51
CA MET A 133 -11.60 -10.53 7.72
C MET A 133 -11.68 -10.84 6.22
N GLY A 134 -11.35 -12.07 5.80
CA GLY A 134 -11.36 -12.48 4.40
C GLY A 134 -10.08 -12.18 3.62
N MET A 135 -9.04 -11.67 4.28
CA MET A 135 -7.76 -11.38 3.62
C MET A 135 -6.90 -12.63 3.48
N VAL A 136 -6.30 -12.81 2.31
CA VAL A 136 -5.38 -13.90 1.99
C VAL A 136 -3.94 -13.41 2.14
N PRO A 137 -3.15 -13.93 3.09
CA PRO A 137 -1.73 -13.65 3.18
C PRO A 137 -0.98 -14.15 1.95
N LEU A 138 -0.12 -13.31 1.38
CA LEU A 138 0.70 -13.65 0.23
C LEU A 138 2.14 -13.91 0.69
N CYS A 139 2.69 -15.06 0.33
CA CYS A 139 4.08 -15.40 0.58
C CYS A 139 4.98 -14.72 -0.46
N LEU A 140 5.11 -13.39 -0.35
CA LEU A 140 5.92 -12.56 -1.23
C LEU A 140 7.10 -11.97 -0.48
N ALA A 141 8.22 -11.84 -1.19
CA ALA A 141 9.38 -11.10 -0.74
C ALA A 141 9.74 -10.05 -1.79
N GLN A 142 10.36 -8.95 -1.36
CA GLN A 142 10.88 -7.95 -2.28
C GLN A 142 12.07 -8.53 -3.03
N ASP A 143 11.95 -8.68 -4.35
CA ASP A 143 13.10 -9.04 -5.17
C ASP A 143 14.11 -7.88 -5.21
N ARG A 144 15.38 -8.22 -4.99
CA ARG A 144 16.50 -7.27 -4.96
C ARG A 144 17.27 -7.25 -6.27
N GLN A 145 17.03 -8.21 -7.16
CA GLN A 145 17.86 -8.48 -8.34
C GLN A 145 17.20 -8.01 -9.64
N GLY A 146 15.89 -7.82 -9.66
CA GLY A 146 15.16 -7.35 -10.82
C GLY A 146 15.07 -8.41 -11.93
N VAL A 147 14.67 -7.97 -13.13
CA VAL A 147 14.48 -8.87 -14.28
C VAL A 147 15.81 -9.51 -14.70
N ARG A 148 15.79 -10.84 -14.87
CA ARG A 148 16.90 -11.63 -15.40
C ARG A 148 16.46 -12.37 -16.65
N SER A 149 17.27 -12.35 -17.70
CA SER A 149 17.08 -13.22 -18.86
C SER A 149 17.83 -14.53 -18.62
N THR A 150 17.14 -15.65 -18.83
CA THR A 150 17.75 -16.98 -18.86
C THR A 150 17.65 -17.50 -20.29
N THR A 151 18.77 -17.55 -21.01
CA THR A 151 18.87 -18.26 -22.30
C THR A 151 18.96 -19.76 -22.02
N GLY A 152 17.82 -20.39 -21.81
CA GLY A 152 17.74 -21.86 -21.83
C GLY A 152 17.80 -22.34 -23.28
N ARG A 153 18.87 -23.05 -23.67
CA ARG A 153 18.73 -24.01 -24.77
C ARG A 153 17.86 -25.14 -24.22
N VAL A 154 16.68 -25.31 -24.82
CA VAL A 154 15.91 -26.55 -24.67
C VAL A 154 16.78 -27.63 -25.31
N ALA A 155 17.32 -28.54 -24.49
CA ALA A 155 17.95 -29.76 -24.95
C ALA A 155 16.87 -30.82 -25.20
#